data_AF-A0A4P6TZM0-F1
#
_entry.id   AF-A0A4P6TZM0-F1
#
_cell.length_a   1.000
_cell.length_b   1.000
_cell.length_c   1.000
_cell.angle_alpha   90.00
_cell.angle_beta   90.00
_cell.angle_gamma   90.00
#
_symmetry.space_group_name_H-M   'P 1'
#
loop_
_entity.id
_entity.type
_entity.pdbx_description
1 polymer ?
#
loop_
_entity_poly.entity_id
_entity_poly.type
_entity_poly.pdbx_seq_one_letter_code
_entity_poly.pdbx_strand_id
1 'polypeptide(L)'
;MRRRGRLRGDRGQVAVEFLGMTPTIVLTLVLMWQCVLVGYAFTLAGNAADEGVRAATAAPRGARQGACSDAALRDLSGAWRDGASVSCGGNGFVTADVKLKVPVLFPGFIDFPVTVPGHAGAVEEVKD
;
A
#
# COMPACT_ATOMS: atom_id res chain seq x y z
N MET A 1 -36.45 41.22 42.85
CA MET A 1 -35.09 40.94 42.32
C MET A 1 -35.18 39.88 41.21
N ARG A 2 -34.87 40.23 39.96
CA ARG A 2 -34.94 39.34 38.80
C ARG A 2 -33.70 38.43 38.76
N ARG A 3 -33.91 37.11 38.87
CA ARG A 3 -32.88 36.10 38.58
C ARG A 3 -32.63 36.05 37.06
N ARG A 4 -31.61 36.74 36.58
CA ARG A 4 -31.00 36.50 35.27
C ARG A 4 -29.72 35.70 35.50
N GLY A 5 -29.80 34.40 35.31
CA GLY A 5 -28.62 33.55 35.30
C GLY A 5 -28.99 32.14 34.86
N ARG A 6 -28.21 31.60 33.92
CA ARG A 6 -28.21 30.19 33.43
C ARG A 6 -28.98 29.88 32.14
N LEU A 7 -28.77 30.64 31.07
CA LEU A 7 -29.00 30.15 29.70
C LEU A 7 -27.71 30.12 28.85
N ARG A 8 -26.54 30.27 29.49
CA ARG A 8 -25.22 30.24 28.83
C ARG A 8 -24.49 28.89 28.94
N GLY A 9 -25.04 27.90 29.64
CA GLY A 9 -24.39 26.61 29.91
C GLY A 9 -24.58 25.55 28.81
N ASP A 10 -25.79 25.43 28.26
CA ASP A 10 -26.12 24.27 27.42
C ASP A 10 -25.48 24.28 26.03
N ARG A 11 -25.16 25.46 25.48
CA ARG A 11 -24.55 25.58 24.14
C ARG A 11 -23.07 25.18 24.11
N GLY A 12 -22.39 25.23 25.24
CA GLY A 12 -20.96 24.91 25.35
C GLY A 12 -20.69 23.46 25.76
N GLN A 13 -21.61 22.85 26.52
CA GLN A 13 -21.45 21.47 27.00
C GLN A 13 -21.40 20.47 25.85
N VAL A 14 -22.31 20.61 24.88
CA VAL A 14 -22.34 19.77 23.67
C VAL A 14 -21.02 19.89 22.90
N ALA A 15 -20.51 21.10 22.71
CA ALA A 15 -19.25 21.32 21.99
C ALA A 15 -18.04 20.65 22.68
N VAL A 16 -18.00 20.62 24.01
CA VAL A 16 -16.92 19.99 24.79
C VAL A 16 -17.00 18.46 24.73
N GLU A 17 -18.20 17.88 24.79
CA GLU A 17 -18.41 16.44 24.61
C GLU A 17 -18.01 15.98 23.20
N PHE A 18 -18.37 16.76 22.17
CA PHE A 18 -17.94 16.50 20.80
C PHE A 18 -16.41 16.58 20.65
N LEU A 19 -15.75 17.55 21.29
CA LEU A 19 -14.29 17.69 21.23
C LEU A 19 -13.54 16.47 21.77
N GLY A 20 -14.14 15.72 22.70
CA GLY A 20 -13.57 14.47 23.22
C GLY A 20 -13.75 13.27 22.28
N MET A 21 -14.90 13.16 21.61
CA MET A 21 -15.21 12.02 20.74
C MET A 21 -14.61 12.15 19.33
N THR A 22 -14.56 13.37 18.80
CA THR A 22 -14.00 13.67 17.47
C THR A 22 -12.59 13.12 17.26
N PRO A 23 -11.59 13.37 18.13
CA PRO A 23 -10.23 12.84 17.91
C PRO A 23 -10.20 11.31 17.90
N THR A 24 -11.01 10.64 18.73
CA THR A 24 -11.12 9.17 18.75
C THR A 24 -11.72 8.63 17.45
N ILE A 25 -12.76 9.28 16.93
CA ILE A 25 -13.37 8.93 15.64
C ILE A 25 -12.35 9.10 14.53
N VAL A 26 -11.67 10.25 14.48
CA VAL A 26 -10.64 10.53 13.45
C VAL A 26 -9.52 9.49 13.52
N LEU A 27 -9.00 9.18 14.71
CA LEU A 27 -7.96 8.17 14.87
C LEU A 27 -8.43 6.80 14.36
N THR A 28 -9.65 6.39 14.69
CA THR A 28 -10.24 5.14 14.22
C THR A 28 -10.36 5.11 12.70
N LEU A 29 -10.86 6.19 12.09
CA LEU A 29 -10.97 6.31 10.64
C LEU A 29 -9.61 6.24 9.96
N VAL A 30 -8.57 6.86 10.53
CA VAL A 30 -7.20 6.77 10.01
C VAL A 30 -6.69 5.33 10.07
N LEU A 31 -6.90 4.61 11.17
CA LEU A 31 -6.50 3.21 11.29
C LEU A 31 -7.24 2.31 10.29
N MET A 32 -8.57 2.48 10.16
CA MET A 32 -9.36 1.76 9.16
C MET A 32 -8.85 2.04 7.74
N TRP A 33 -8.51 3.29 7.45
CA TRP A 33 -7.93 3.68 6.18
C TRP A 33 -6.56 3.03 5.95
N GLN A 34 -5.70 2.97 6.97
CA GLN A 34 -4.41 2.28 6.87
C GLN A 34 -4.60 0.78 6.57
N CYS A 35 -5.58 0.12 7.19
CA CYS A 35 -5.89 -1.27 6.86
C CYS A 35 -6.31 -1.44 5.39
N VAL A 36 -7.09 -0.51 4.84
CA VAL A 36 -7.48 -0.51 3.42
C VAL A 36 -6.24 -0.37 2.52
N LEU A 37 -5.32 0.55 2.85
CA LEU A 37 -4.09 0.73 2.07
C LEU A 37 -3.19 -0.52 2.08
N VAL A 38 -3.07 -1.19 3.22
CA VAL A 38 -2.31 -2.45 3.33
C VAL A 38 -2.96 -3.54 2.46
N GLY A 39 -4.28 -3.69 2.55
CA GLY A 39 -5.01 -4.65 1.72
C GLY A 39 -4.84 -4.38 0.22
N TYR A 40 -4.93 -3.12 -0.18
CA TYR A 40 -4.71 -2.70 -1.56
C TYR A 40 -3.28 -3.00 -2.04
N ALA A 41 -2.27 -2.83 -1.17
CA ALA A 41 -0.88 -3.15 -1.50
C ALA A 41 -0.67 -4.64 -1.80
N PHE A 42 -1.37 -5.56 -1.12
CA PHE A 42 -1.30 -6.99 -1.42
C PHE A 42 -1.82 -7.29 -2.83
N THR A 43 -2.97 -6.70 -3.19
CA THR A 43 -3.52 -6.84 -4.55
C THR A 43 -2.55 -6.30 -5.60
N LEU A 44 -1.96 -5.13 -5.33
CA LEU A 44 -1.05 -4.46 -6.25
C LEU A 44 0.27 -5.24 -6.43
N ALA A 45 0.85 -5.72 -5.33
CA ALA A 45 2.08 -6.51 -5.35
C ALA A 45 1.90 -7.86 -6.08
N GLY A 46 0.74 -8.50 -5.90
CA GLY A 46 0.38 -9.72 -6.62
C GLY A 46 0.29 -9.50 -8.13
N ASN A 47 -0.48 -8.49 -8.55
CA ASN A 47 -0.61 -8.15 -9.98
C ASN A 47 0.74 -7.78 -10.62
N ALA A 48 1.59 -7.04 -9.89
CA ALA A 48 2.93 -6.71 -10.35
C ALA A 48 3.83 -7.95 -10.49
N ALA A 49 3.74 -8.90 -9.55
CA ALA A 49 4.49 -10.15 -9.63
C ALA A 49 4.04 -11.01 -10.82
N ASP A 50 2.73 -11.11 -11.06
CA ASP A 50 2.17 -11.87 -12.18
C ASP A 50 2.62 -11.31 -13.54
N GLU A 51 2.49 -9.99 -13.74
CA GLU A 51 2.92 -9.34 -14.97
C GLU A 51 4.45 -9.40 -15.14
N GLY A 52 5.18 -9.29 -14.04
CA GLY A 52 6.64 -9.47 -14.00
C GLY A 52 7.06 -10.86 -14.45
N VAL A 53 6.49 -11.92 -13.86
CA VAL A 53 6.78 -13.32 -14.26
C VAL A 53 6.47 -13.54 -15.73
N ARG A 54 5.33 -13.05 -16.21
CA ARG A 54 4.93 -13.24 -17.61
C ARG A 54 5.91 -12.61 -18.59
N ALA A 55 6.44 -11.43 -18.28
CA ALA A 55 7.49 -10.82 -19.09
C ALA A 55 8.83 -11.58 -18.95
N ALA A 56 9.13 -12.06 -17.75
CA ALA A 56 10.35 -12.80 -17.44
C ALA A 56 10.44 -14.18 -18.13
N THR A 57 9.32 -14.87 -18.32
CA THR A 57 9.25 -16.17 -19.02
C THR A 57 9.40 -16.03 -20.52
N ALA A 58 8.97 -14.91 -21.10
CA ALA A 58 9.10 -14.60 -22.52
C ALA A 58 10.48 -14.00 -22.88
N ALA A 59 11.27 -13.60 -21.89
CA ALA A 59 12.58 -12.98 -22.09
C ALA A 59 13.73 -14.01 -22.07
N PRO A 60 14.78 -13.81 -22.90
CA PRO A 60 16.03 -14.58 -22.78
C PRO A 60 16.64 -14.45 -21.39
N ARG A 61 17.35 -15.49 -20.92
CA ARG A 61 17.91 -15.52 -19.54
C ARG A 61 18.73 -14.29 -19.17
N GLY A 62 19.52 -13.74 -20.09
CA GLY A 62 20.34 -12.54 -19.86
C GLY A 62 19.56 -11.23 -19.71
N ALA A 63 18.31 -11.16 -20.20
CA ALA A 63 17.47 -9.95 -20.16
C ALA A 63 16.29 -10.08 -19.18
N ARG A 64 16.12 -11.24 -18.54
CA ARG A 64 14.98 -11.60 -17.69
C ARG A 64 14.68 -10.57 -16.60
N GLN A 65 15.69 -10.22 -15.80
CA GLN A 65 15.51 -9.29 -14.68
C GLN A 65 15.04 -7.92 -15.16
N GLY A 66 15.57 -7.41 -16.27
CA GLY A 66 15.18 -6.11 -16.84
C GLY A 66 13.73 -6.13 -17.33
N ALA A 67 13.38 -7.11 -18.18
CA ALA A 67 12.02 -7.27 -18.68
C ALA A 67 10.99 -7.45 -17.55
N CYS A 68 11.33 -8.23 -16.53
CA CYS A 68 10.49 -8.43 -15.37
C CYS A 68 10.28 -7.15 -14.56
N SER A 69 11.36 -6.43 -14.24
CA SER A 69 11.30 -5.19 -13.46
C SER A 69 10.50 -4.12 -14.18
N ASP A 70 10.71 -3.95 -15.49
CA ASP A 70 9.98 -2.98 -16.29
C ASP A 70 8.49 -3.30 -16.33
N ALA A 71 8.13 -4.57 -16.55
CA ALA A 71 6.74 -5.01 -16.58
C ALA A 71 6.05 -4.88 -15.22
N ALA A 72 6.70 -5.33 -14.15
CA ALA A 72 6.18 -5.27 -12.78
C ALA A 72 5.95 -3.83 -12.30
N LEU A 73 6.80 -2.88 -12.72
CA LEU A 73 6.73 -1.49 -12.27
C LEU A 73 5.89 -0.58 -13.19
N ARG A 74 5.60 -0.98 -14.43
CA ARG A 74 4.96 -0.11 -15.44
C ARG A 74 3.62 0.47 -14.98
N ASP A 75 2.80 -0.35 -14.33
CA ASP A 75 1.43 0.01 -13.98
C ASP A 75 1.30 0.53 -12.54
N LEU A 76 2.40 0.58 -11.77
CA LEU A 76 2.44 1.18 -10.44
C LEU A 76 2.45 2.71 -10.53
N SER A 77 1.66 3.39 -9.69
CA SER A 77 1.82 4.85 -9.52
C SER A 77 3.12 5.18 -8.79
N GLY A 78 3.62 6.42 -8.94
CA GLY A 78 4.90 6.85 -8.34
C GLY A 78 5.01 6.56 -6.84
N ALA A 79 3.93 6.78 -6.08
CA ALA A 79 3.89 6.54 -4.64
C ALA A 79 4.19 5.08 -4.24
N TRP A 80 3.88 4.11 -5.09
CA TRP A 80 4.18 2.69 -4.85
C TRP A 80 5.51 2.28 -5.49
N ARG A 81 5.83 2.87 -6.65
CA ARG A 81 7.03 2.56 -7.42
C ARG A 81 8.32 3.00 -6.71
N ASP A 82 8.32 4.16 -6.07
CA ASP A 82 9.53 4.74 -5.44
C ASP A 82 10.09 3.89 -4.29
N GLY A 83 9.23 3.08 -3.66
CA GLY A 83 9.60 2.14 -2.59
C GLY A 83 9.55 0.66 -3.00
N ALA A 84 9.36 0.37 -4.29
CA ALA A 84 9.24 -0.99 -4.79
C ALA A 84 10.60 -1.66 -4.96
N SER A 85 10.67 -2.96 -4.71
CA SER A 85 11.80 -3.80 -5.11
C SER A 85 11.31 -5.02 -5.87
N VAL A 86 11.98 -5.36 -6.96
CA VAL A 86 11.60 -6.46 -7.85
C VAL A 86 12.80 -7.38 -8.03
N SER A 87 12.60 -8.68 -7.83
CA SER A 87 13.60 -9.71 -8.03
C SER A 87 12.99 -10.85 -8.84
N CYS A 88 13.59 -11.19 -9.96
CA CYS A 88 13.10 -12.23 -10.84
C CYS A 88 14.24 -13.16 -11.24
N GLY A 89 13.97 -14.46 -11.23
CA GLY A 89 15.02 -15.45 -11.41
C GLY A 89 14.46 -16.84 -11.64
N GLY A 90 15.35 -17.83 -11.61
CA GLY A 90 15.01 -19.23 -11.84
C GLY A 90 15.47 -19.75 -13.21
N ASN A 91 15.49 -21.08 -13.32
CA ASN A 91 15.97 -21.83 -14.49
C ASN A 91 14.96 -22.95 -14.77
N GLY A 92 14.32 -22.96 -15.95
CA GLY A 92 13.21 -23.84 -16.29
C GLY A 92 11.87 -23.48 -15.61
N PHE A 93 11.92 -22.91 -14.40
CA PHE A 93 10.81 -22.31 -13.69
C PHE A 93 11.20 -20.90 -13.25
N VAL A 94 10.46 -19.90 -13.72
CA VAL A 94 10.73 -18.47 -13.49
C VAL A 94 9.86 -17.98 -12.34
N THR A 95 10.45 -17.27 -11.39
CA THR A 95 9.75 -16.62 -10.27
C THR A 95 9.95 -15.11 -10.31
N ALA A 96 8.96 -14.37 -9.82
CA ALA A 96 9.08 -12.94 -9.54
C ALA A 96 8.60 -12.63 -8.12
N ASP A 97 9.42 -11.90 -7.40
CA ASP A 97 9.19 -11.39 -6.07
C ASP A 97 9.12 -9.87 -6.13
N VAL A 98 7.96 -9.30 -5.82
CA VAL A 98 7.74 -7.85 -5.78
C VAL A 98 7.43 -7.43 -4.36
N LYS A 99 8.17 -6.48 -3.80
CA LYS A 99 7.89 -5.92 -2.48
C LYS A 99 7.50 -4.46 -2.63
N LEU A 100 6.32 -4.09 -2.12
CA LEU A 100 5.82 -2.72 -2.15
C LEU A 100 5.80 -2.14 -0.74
N LYS A 101 6.18 -0.87 -0.61
CA LYS A 101 6.07 -0.12 0.64
C LYS A 101 4.71 0.58 0.69
N VAL A 102 3.96 0.40 1.78
CA VAL A 102 2.66 1.04 1.94
C VAL A 102 2.87 2.54 2.22
N PRO A 103 2.28 3.45 1.42
CA PRO A 103 2.40 4.88 1.65
C PRO A 103 1.60 5.29 2.88
N VAL A 104 2.16 6.18 3.70
CA VAL A 104 1.51 6.74 4.88
C VAL A 104 0.59 7.90 4.50
N LEU A 105 -0.56 8.02 5.17
CA LEU A 105 -1.54 9.10 4.88
C LEU A 105 -1.08 10.47 5.42
N PHE A 106 -0.34 10.49 6.53
CA PHE A 106 0.17 11.70 7.17
C PHE A 106 1.70 11.61 7.35
N PRO A 107 2.48 11.81 6.28
CA PRO A 107 3.93 11.81 6.37
C PRO A 107 4.40 12.89 7.37
N GLY A 108 5.16 12.49 8.39
CA GLY A 108 5.71 13.38 9.43
C GLY A 108 5.04 13.31 10.81
N PHE A 109 3.88 12.65 10.95
CA PHE A 109 3.27 12.40 12.27
C PHE A 109 3.44 10.95 12.75
N ILE A 110 3.38 9.97 11.83
CA ILE A 110 3.51 8.54 12.10
C ILE A 110 4.23 7.88 10.93
N ASP A 111 5.42 7.32 11.17
CA ASP A 111 6.11 6.46 10.20
C ASP A 111 5.64 5.02 10.38
N PHE A 112 4.95 4.47 9.38
CA PHE A 112 4.51 3.07 9.38
C PHE A 112 5.28 2.28 8.30
N PRO A 113 6.37 1.58 8.65
CA PRO A 113 7.23 0.91 7.68
C PRO A 113 6.71 -0.49 7.31
N VAL A 114 5.47 -0.58 6.83
CA VAL A 114 4.91 -1.87 6.37
C VAL A 114 5.31 -2.11 4.92
N THR A 115 6.00 -3.23 4.70
CA THR A 115 6.37 -3.73 3.37
C THR A 115 5.55 -4.96 3.08
N VAL A 116 4.88 -4.98 1.93
CA VAL A 116 3.99 -6.04 1.50
C VAL A 116 4.63 -6.82 0.34
N PRO A 117 4.84 -8.13 0.49
CA PRO A 117 5.37 -8.97 -0.59
C PRO A 117 4.26 -9.48 -1.52
N GLY A 118 4.59 -9.63 -2.80
CA GLY A 118 3.85 -10.35 -3.83
C GLY A 118 4.80 -11.34 -4.50
N HIS A 119 4.31 -12.55 -4.76
CA HIS A 119 5.10 -13.66 -5.25
C HIS A 119 4.33 -14.39 -6.35
N ALA A 120 4.97 -14.63 -7.48
CA ALA A 120 4.42 -15.39 -8.60
C ALA A 120 5.49 -16.30 -9.21
N GLY A 121 5.06 -17.36 -9.90
CA GLY A 121 5.97 -18.24 -10.64
C GLY A 121 5.29 -18.96 -11.81
N ALA A 122 6.03 -19.17 -12.89
CA ALA A 122 5.56 -19.83 -14.10
C ALA A 122 6.70 -20.57 -14.81
N VAL A 123 6.35 -21.52 -15.70
CA VAL A 123 7.32 -22.30 -16.47
C VAL A 123 7.95 -21.42 -17.56
N GLU A 124 9.24 -21.66 -17.84
CA GLU A 124 9.97 -20.97 -18.91
C GLU A 124 9.42 -21.35 -20.30
N GLU A 125 8.92 -20.37 -21.06
CA GLU A 125 8.31 -20.57 -22.39
C GLU A 125 9.37 -20.53 -23.51
N VAL A 126 10.51 -19.88 -23.28
CA VAL A 126 11.62 -19.80 -24.24
C VAL A 126 12.50 -21.04 -24.08
N LYS A 127 12.45 -21.92 -25.08
CA LYS A 127 13.49 -22.94 -25.31
C LYS A 127 14.63 -22.30 -26.09
N ASP A 128 15.84 -22.34 -25.53
CA ASP A 128 17.08 -22.10 -26.28
C ASP A 128 17.17 -23.05 -27.49
#